data_AF-A0A0U5JXX6-F1
#
_entry.id   AF-A0A0U5JXX6-F1
#
_cell.length_a   1.000
_cell.length_b   1.000
_cell.length_c   1.000
_cell.angle_alpha   90.00
_cell.angle_beta   90.00
_cell.angle_gamma   90.00
#
_symmetry.space_group_name_H-M   'P 1'
#
loop_
_entity.id
_entity.type
_entity.pdbx_description
1 polymer ?
#
loop_
_entity_poly.entity_id
_entity_poly.type
_entity_poly.pdbx_seq_one_letter_code
_entity_poly.pdbx_strand_id
1 'polypeptide(L)'
;MWAEVPKLSVREFIQNSSNVGFRKESPTFLIAFKTRKEIQSNWLINWRGKWYEITGMDPDYAKRDLTKITAQEVVQNGSDR
;
A
#
# COMPACT_ATOMS: atom_id res chain seq x y z
N MET A 1 -27.53 6.74 -11.80
CA MET A 1 -26.80 5.51 -12.14
C MET A 1 -27.05 4.55 -10.99
N TRP A 2 -27.62 3.37 -11.25
CA TRP A 2 -27.89 2.36 -10.23
C TRP A 2 -26.91 1.19 -10.41
N ALA A 3 -26.35 0.71 -9.30
CA ALA A 3 -25.41 -0.41 -9.27
C ALA A 3 -26.04 -1.56 -8.46
N GLU A 4 -25.98 -2.78 -8.98
CA GLU A 4 -26.35 -3.98 -8.24
C GLU A 4 -25.21 -4.38 -7.29
N VAL A 5 -25.58 -4.65 -6.03
CA VAL A 5 -24.66 -5.20 -5.02
C VAL A 5 -24.91 -6.70 -4.94
N PRO A 6 -23.94 -7.56 -5.31
CA PRO A 6 -24.11 -9.00 -5.19
C PRO A 6 -24.19 -9.40 -3.71
N LYS A 7 -25.28 -10.07 -3.33
CA LYS A 7 -25.46 -10.67 -2.00
C LYS A 7 -24.70 -12.00 -1.95
N LEU A 8 -23.43 -11.95 -1.56
CA LEU A 8 -22.71 -13.16 -1.16
C LEU A 8 -23.30 -13.70 0.13
N SER A 9 -23.47 -15.01 0.20
CA SER A 9 -23.95 -15.68 1.40
C SER A 9 -22.83 -15.73 2.45
N VAL A 10 -23.17 -15.63 3.73
CA VAL A 10 -22.19 -15.70 4.85
C VAL A 10 -21.32 -16.97 4.76
N ARG A 11 -21.85 -18.04 4.15
CA ARG A 11 -21.17 -19.32 3.96
C ARG A 11 -20.00 -19.25 2.97
N GLU A 12 -20.12 -18.47 1.90
CA GLU A 12 -19.05 -18.23 0.91
C GLU A 12 -17.94 -17.33 1.46
N PHE A 13 -18.28 -16.43 2.39
CA PHE A 13 -17.31 -15.59 3.10
C PHE A 13 -16.41 -16.43 4.01
N ILE A 14 -16.99 -17.40 4.74
CA ILE A 14 -16.25 -18.23 5.70
C ILE A 14 -15.37 -19.27 5.00
N GLN A 15 -15.80 -19.85 3.87
CA GLN A 15 -14.99 -20.83 3.13
C GLN A 15 -13.70 -20.24 2.52
N ASN A 16 -13.65 -18.93 2.29
CA ASN A 16 -12.45 -18.23 1.82
C ASN A 16 -11.60 -17.65 2.97
N SER A 17 -11.98 -17.87 4.24
CA SER A 17 -11.27 -17.28 5.39
C SER A 17 -9.88 -17.86 5.64
N SER A 18 -9.62 -19.11 5.23
CA SER A 18 -8.32 -19.78 5.41
C SER A 18 -7.33 -19.52 4.27
N ASN A 19 -7.79 -18.90 3.18
CA ASN A 19 -6.95 -18.45 2.06
C ASN A 19 -6.93 -16.91 1.97
N VAL A 20 -7.17 -16.23 3.09
CA VAL A 20 -6.72 -14.84 3.26
C VAL A 20 -5.20 -14.92 3.44
N GLY A 21 -4.50 -15.26 2.36
CA GLY A 21 -3.04 -15.19 2.29
C GLY A 21 -2.66 -13.85 2.89
N PHE A 22 -1.77 -13.88 3.89
CA PHE A 22 -1.30 -12.73 4.65
C PHE A 22 -1.44 -11.47 3.80
N ARG A 23 -2.46 -10.65 4.08
CA ARG A 23 -2.49 -9.31 3.48
C ARG A 23 -1.25 -8.66 4.06
N LYS A 24 -0.14 -8.71 3.31
CA LYS A 24 0.94 -7.75 3.45
C LYS A 24 0.22 -6.42 3.30
N GLU A 25 -0.13 -5.80 4.42
CA GLU A 25 -0.64 -4.44 4.45
C GLU A 25 0.54 -3.59 4.02
N SER A 26 0.79 -3.55 2.71
CA SER A 26 1.74 -2.65 2.07
C SER A 26 1.02 -1.31 1.98
N PRO A 27 1.23 -0.37 2.91
CA PRO A 27 0.51 0.89 2.89
C PRO A 27 0.78 1.61 1.58
N THR A 28 -0.26 2.22 1.04
CA THR A 28 -0.13 3.16 -0.07
C THR A 28 -0.16 4.57 0.50
N PHE A 29 0.90 5.32 0.26
CA PHE A 29 1.01 6.72 0.64
C PHE A 29 0.58 7.60 -0.53
N LEU A 30 -0.11 8.71 -0.23
CA LEU A 30 -0.46 9.74 -1.20
C LEU A 30 0.30 11.01 -0.84
N ILE A 31 0.98 11.57 -1.83
CA ILE A 31 1.75 12.82 -1.70
C ILE A 31 1.35 13.78 -2.81
N ALA A 32 1.66 15.07 -2.66
CA ALA A 32 1.48 16.03 -3.74
C ALA A 32 2.38 15.70 -4.94
N PHE A 33 1.86 15.88 -6.16
CA PHE A 33 2.61 15.64 -7.39
C PHE A 33 3.88 16.51 -7.50
N LYS A 34 3.76 17.79 -7.12
CA LYS A 34 4.91 18.71 -7.05
C LYS A 34 5.43 18.79 -5.62
N THR A 35 6.50 18.07 -5.33
CA THR A 35 7.24 18.18 -4.07
C THR A 35 8.34 19.24 -4.18
N ARG A 36 8.67 19.90 -3.05
CA ARG A 36 9.80 20.87 -3.02
C ARG A 36 11.16 20.19 -3.25
N LYS A 37 11.26 18.91 -2.90
CA LYS A 37 12.41 18.05 -3.10
C LYS A 37 11.94 16.78 -3.79
N GLU A 38 12.64 16.38 -4.84
CA GLU A 38 12.33 15.15 -5.56
C GLU A 38 12.47 13.94 -4.63
N ILE A 39 11.46 13.06 -4.65
CA ILE A 39 11.47 11.84 -3.85
C ILE A 39 12.19 10.76 -4.65
N GLN A 40 13.18 10.16 -4.01
CA GLN A 40 13.97 9.09 -4.59
C GLN A 40 13.41 7.75 -4.13
N SER A 41 13.43 6.74 -5.01
CA SER A 41 12.93 5.40 -4.72
C SER A 41 13.73 4.66 -3.66
N ASN A 42 14.98 5.06 -3.39
CA ASN A 42 15.82 4.48 -2.34
C ASN A 42 15.57 5.07 -0.95
N TRP A 43 14.60 5.99 -0.80
CA TRP A 43 14.26 6.54 0.51
C TRP A 43 13.39 5.59 1.32
N LEU A 44 13.48 5.74 2.65
CA LEU A 44 12.63 5.05 3.60
C LEU A 44 11.58 6.02 4.14
N ILE A 45 10.35 5.52 4.29
CA ILE A 45 9.24 6.24 4.89
C ILE A 45 9.15 5.83 6.36
N ASN A 46 9.28 6.79 7.27
CA ASN A 46 8.94 6.59 8.68
C ASN A 46 7.46 6.91 8.88
N TRP A 47 6.68 5.94 9.33
CA TRP A 47 5.28 6.16 9.66
C TRP A 47 4.87 5.30 10.86
N ARG A 48 4.27 5.94 11.87
CA ARG A 48 3.80 5.28 13.11
C ARG A 48 4.85 4.38 13.80
N GLY A 49 6.12 4.79 13.77
CA GLY A 49 7.22 4.05 14.39
C GLY A 49 7.71 2.85 13.57
N LYS A 50 7.21 2.67 12.35
CA LYS A 50 7.64 1.65 11.41
C LYS A 50 8.35 2.28 10.21
N TRP A 51 9.29 1.54 9.64
CA TRP A 51 10.01 1.92 8.44
C TRP A 51 9.46 1.17 7.24
N TYR A 52 9.26 1.88 6.15
CA TYR A 52 8.77 1.32 4.90
C TYR A 52 9.73 1.65 3.76
N GLU A 53 10.07 0.65 2.95
CA GLU A 53 10.81 0.82 1.71
C GLU A 53 9.84 1.18 0.58
N ILE A 54 10.22 2.13 -0.27
CA ILE A 54 9.42 2.47 -1.45
C ILE A 54 9.61 1.37 -2.50
N THR A 55 8.51 0.70 -2.86
CA THR A 55 8.51 -0.35 -3.89
C THR A 55 8.00 0.15 -5.23
N GLY A 56 7.28 1.27 -5.24
CA GLY A 56 6.74 1.86 -6.46
C GLY A 56 6.26 3.29 -6.26
N MET A 57 6.30 4.05 -7.34
CA MET A 57 5.81 5.42 -7.40
C MET A 57 5.00 5.59 -8.68
N ASP A 58 3.77 6.08 -8.54
CA ASP A 58 2.81 6.28 -9.63
C ASP A 58 2.28 7.73 -9.58
N PRO A 59 2.97 8.68 -10.24
CA PRO A 59 2.52 10.06 -10.34
C PRO A 59 1.29 10.19 -11.23
N ASP A 60 0.24 10.89 -10.78
CA ASP A 60 -0.91 11.21 -11.62
C ASP A 60 -0.50 12.30 -12.64
N TYR A 61 -0.03 11.88 -13.81
CA TYR A 61 0.35 12.81 -14.89
C TYR A 61 -0.85 13.51 -15.55
N ALA A 62 -2.07 12.99 -15.38
CA ALA A 62 -3.28 13.54 -15.97
C ALA A 62 -3.77 14.76 -15.18
N LYS A 63 -3.91 14.62 -13.86
CA LYS A 63 -4.36 15.71 -12.98
C LYS A 63 -3.22 16.49 -12.36
N ARG A 64 -2.05 15.87 -12.20
CA ARG A 64 -0.84 16.46 -11.59
C ARG A 64 -1.10 17.02 -10.19
N ASP A 65 -2.00 16.38 -9.46
CA ASP A 65 -2.37 16.71 -8.10
C ASP A 65 -1.62 15.82 -7.10
N LEU A 66 -1.60 14.51 -7.34
CA LEU A 66 -1.08 13.50 -6.41
C LEU A 66 -0.11 12.52 -7.08
N THR A 67 0.80 12.00 -6.26
CA THR A 67 1.60 10.82 -6.58
C THR A 67 1.30 9.74 -5.57
N LYS A 68 0.98 8.54 -6.06
CA LYS A 68 0.87 7.33 -5.25
C LYS A 68 2.25 6.76 -5.01
N ILE A 69 2.52 6.39 -3.76
CA ILE A 69 3.72 5.65 -3.38
C ILE A 69 3.28 4.35 -2.75
N THR A 70 3.64 3.23 -3.36
CA THR A 70 3.50 1.91 -2.76
C THR A 70 4.76 1.60 -1.97
N ALA A 71 4.60 1.13 -0.75
CA ALA A 71 5.71 0.83 0.12
C ALA A 71 5.49 -0.48 0.88
N GLN A 72 6.59 -1.12 1.27
CA GLN A 72 6.58 -2.36 2.05
C GLN A 72 7.28 -2.14 3.38
N GLU A 73 6.75 -2.72 4.47
CA GLU A 73 7.39 -2.62 5.78
C GLU A 73 8.77 -3.31 5.76
N VAL A 74 9.79 -2.61 6.23
CA VAL A 74 11.12 -3.17 6.45
C VAL A 74 11.06 -3.98 7.74
N VAL A 75 10.70 -5.25 7.62
CA VAL A 75 10.80 -6.19 8.73
C VAL A 75 12.28 -6.55 8.87
N GLN A 76 12.94 -5.97 9.88
CA GLN A 76 14.27 -6.41 10.30
C GLN A 76 14.11 -7.80 10.92
N ASN A 77 14.15 -8.83 10.08
CA ASN A 77 14.31 -10.20 10.56
C ASN A 77 15.71 -10.26 11.16
N GLY A 78 15.79 -10.12 12.48
CA GLY A 78 16.98 -10.45 13.24
C GLY A 78 17.26 -11.94 13.07
N SER A 79 18.02 -12.29 12.04
CA SER A 79 18.71 -13.56 11.97
C SER A 79 19.97 -13.43 12.83
N ASP A 80 19.78 -13.49 14.14
CA ASP A 80 20.82 -13.93 15.06
C ASP A 80 21.09 -15.41 14.73
N ARG A 81 22.17 -15.65 13.99
CA ARG A 81 22.83 -16.95 13.88
C ARG A 81 24.33 -16.74 13.89
#